data_AF-A0A2S5A1D2-F1
#
_entry.id   AF-A0A2S5A1D2-F1
#
_cell.length_a   1.000
_cell.length_b   1.000
_cell.length_c   1.000
_cell.angle_alpha   90.00
_cell.angle_beta   90.00
_cell.angle_gamma   90.00
#
_symmetry.space_group_name_H-M   'P 1'
#
loop_
_entity.id
_entity.type
_entity.pdbx_description
1 polymer ?
#
loop_
_entity_poly.entity_id
_entity_poly.type
_entity_poly.pdbx_seq_one_letter_code
_entity_poly.pdbx_strand_id
1 'polypeptide(L)'
;MKKIPIPVIIVAVLFILTGSIGLIYHRSDFNGSNFMSREAIWIFSVRLLAVICGVLLLCRINWARWLAIAWLLFHVILSASHSTAELITHIVFLILVAVLLFLPKSSAYFQSKNSIS
;
A
#
# COMPACT_ATOMS: atom_id res chain seq x y z
N MET A 1 1.89 -16.74 20.61
CA MET A 1 2.34 -15.98 19.42
C MET A 1 1.44 -16.33 18.24
N LYS A 2 0.43 -15.51 17.90
CA LYS A 2 -0.41 -15.79 16.72
C LYS A 2 0.43 -15.58 15.46
N LYS A 3 0.68 -16.64 14.69
CA LYS A 3 1.42 -16.58 13.43
C LYS A 3 0.79 -15.56 12.48
N ILE A 4 1.60 -14.69 11.90
CA ILE A 4 1.17 -13.76 10.85
C ILE A 4 0.91 -14.58 9.57
N PRO A 5 -0.26 -14.45 8.92
CA PRO A 5 -0.55 -15.12 7.68
C PRO A 5 0.47 -14.70 6.63
N ILE A 6 1.04 -15.68 5.92
CA ILE A 6 1.97 -15.45 4.82
C ILE A 6 1.41 -14.43 3.81
N PRO A 7 0.11 -14.45 3.41
CA PRO A 7 -0.46 -13.43 2.53
C PRO A 7 -0.29 -11.99 3.05
N VAL A 8 -0.46 -11.78 4.35
CA VAL A 8 -0.34 -10.45 4.98
C VAL A 8 1.12 -10.00 4.98
N ILE A 9 2.06 -10.90 5.24
CA ILE A 9 3.50 -10.59 5.17
C ILE A 9 3.88 -10.21 3.74
N ILE A 10 3.46 -10.99 2.75
CA ILE A 10 3.76 -10.72 1.33
C ILE A 10 3.26 -9.33 0.93
N VAL A 11 1.99 -9.01 1.23
CA VAL A 11 1.41 -7.70 0.91
C VAL A 11 2.13 -6.57 1.66
N ALA A 12 2.40 -6.75 2.95
CA ALA A 12 3.07 -5.73 3.76
C ALA A 12 4.49 -5.44 3.24
N VAL A 13 5.27 -6.49 2.93
CA VAL A 13 6.62 -6.35 2.38
C VAL A 13 6.58 -5.70 1.01
N LEU A 14 5.64 -6.07 0.13
CA LEU A 14 5.45 -5.43 -1.17
C LEU A 14 5.19 -3.93 -1.03
N PHE A 15 4.28 -3.54 -0.12
CA PHE A 15 3.96 -2.13 0.14
C PHE A 15 5.16 -1.36 0.70
N ILE A 16 5.87 -1.93 1.68
CA ILE A 16 7.05 -1.30 2.29
C ILE A 16 8.16 -1.14 1.25
N LEU A 17 8.50 -2.21 0.52
CA LEU A 17 9.57 -2.16 -0.49
C LEU A 17 9.21 -1.18 -1.60
N THR A 18 8.01 -1.27 -2.17
CA THR A 18 7.60 -0.37 -3.27
C THR A 18 7.56 1.08 -2.81
N GLY A 19 7.04 1.35 -1.61
CA GLY A 19 7.03 2.68 -1.01
C GLY A 19 8.44 3.21 -0.77
N SER A 20 9.32 2.42 -0.14
CA SER A 20 10.71 2.80 0.15
C SER A 20 11.55 3.00 -1.12
N ILE A 21 11.45 2.09 -2.10
CA ILE A 21 12.13 2.20 -3.39
C ILE A 21 11.65 3.46 -4.10
N GLY A 22 10.35 3.72 -4.14
CA GLY A 22 9.81 4.97 -4.64
C GLY A 22 10.44 6.17 -3.93
N LEU A 23 10.44 6.20 -2.60
CA LEU A 23 11.03 7.33 -1.86
C LEU A 23 12.50 7.57 -2.25
N ILE A 24 13.29 6.51 -2.43
CA ILE A 24 14.71 6.60 -2.84
C ILE A 24 14.87 7.08 -4.28
N TYR A 25 14.10 6.54 -5.23
CA TYR A 25 14.21 6.91 -6.65
C TYR A 25 13.84 8.36 -6.90
N HIS A 26 12.79 8.87 -6.25
CA HIS A 26 12.57 10.31 -6.36
C HIS A 26 13.64 11.07 -5.59
N ARG A 27 14.19 10.56 -4.46
CA ARG A 27 15.30 11.21 -3.72
C ARG A 27 16.45 11.65 -4.64
N SER A 28 16.79 10.86 -5.64
CA SER A 28 17.82 11.20 -6.64
C SER A 28 17.41 12.29 -7.63
N ASP A 29 16.12 12.39 -8.00
CA ASP A 29 15.60 13.50 -8.81
C ASP A 29 15.52 14.83 -8.02
N PHE A 30 15.56 14.80 -6.68
CA PHE A 30 15.57 16.01 -5.83
C PHE A 30 16.92 16.74 -5.78
N ASN A 31 17.98 16.25 -6.41
CA ASN A 31 19.26 16.96 -6.41
C ASN A 31 19.28 18.19 -7.36
N GLY A 32 18.22 18.36 -8.17
CA GLY A 32 18.01 19.52 -9.06
C GLY A 32 16.78 20.37 -8.67
N SER A 33 17.02 21.48 -7.98
CA SER A 33 16.21 22.72 -7.94
C SER A 33 14.72 22.76 -7.54
N ASN A 34 14.00 21.65 -7.28
CA ASN A 34 12.53 21.70 -7.07
C ASN A 34 12.02 21.12 -5.74
N PHE A 35 12.73 21.39 -4.64
CA PHE A 35 12.42 20.87 -3.28
C PHE A 35 10.99 21.15 -2.75
N MET A 36 10.20 21.99 -3.41
CA MET A 36 8.92 22.48 -2.90
C MET A 36 7.83 22.59 -3.96
N SER A 37 7.90 21.82 -5.05
CA SER A 37 6.74 21.73 -5.94
C SER A 37 5.62 20.95 -5.26
N ARG A 38 4.38 21.40 -5.42
CA ARG A 38 3.17 20.76 -4.87
C ARG A 38 3.10 19.27 -5.26
N GLU A 39 3.53 18.96 -6.48
CA GLU A 39 3.61 17.60 -7.02
C GLU A 39 4.58 16.71 -6.24
N ALA A 40 5.77 17.21 -5.89
CA ALA A 40 6.76 16.44 -5.15
C ALA A 40 6.27 16.08 -3.72
N ILE A 41 5.60 17.02 -3.05
CA ILE A 41 4.97 16.78 -1.73
C ILE A 41 3.87 15.73 -1.85
N TRP A 42 3.07 15.80 -2.91
CA TRP A 42 2.00 14.84 -3.18
C TRP A 42 2.54 13.44 -3.42
N ILE A 43 3.54 13.28 -4.30
CA ILE A 43 4.18 12.01 -4.60
C ILE A 43 4.83 11.41 -3.34
N PHE A 44 5.53 12.22 -2.55
CA PHE A 44 6.12 11.80 -1.29
C PHE A 44 5.06 11.30 -0.30
N SER A 45 3.95 12.03 -0.16
CA SER A 45 2.85 11.67 0.74
C SER A 45 2.22 10.33 0.36
N VAL A 46 1.96 10.11 -0.93
CA VAL A 46 1.41 8.84 -1.43
C VAL A 46 2.36 7.69 -1.15
N ARG A 47 3.67 7.87 -1.37
CA ARG A 47 4.67 6.82 -1.10
C ARG A 47 4.85 6.52 0.38
N LEU A 48 4.82 7.55 1.22
CA LEU A 48 4.84 7.40 2.68
C LEU A 48 3.61 6.61 3.15
N LEU A 49 2.43 6.89 2.57
CA LEU A 49 1.20 6.18 2.90
C LEU A 49 1.30 4.68 2.57
N ALA A 50 2.01 4.31 1.49
CA ALA A 50 2.27 2.91 1.17
C ALA A 50 3.08 2.19 2.27
N VAL A 51 4.13 2.83 2.76
CA VAL A 51 4.95 2.30 3.86
C VAL A 51 4.12 2.17 5.14
N ILE A 52 3.34 3.21 5.48
CA ILE A 52 2.43 3.21 6.63
C ILE A 52 1.41 2.05 6.51
N CYS A 53 0.79 1.86 5.34
CA CYS A 53 -0.11 0.73 5.08
C CYS A 53 0.56 -0.61 5.40
N GLY A 54 1.76 -0.86 4.87
CA GLY A 54 2.48 -2.11 5.11
C GLY A 54 2.79 -2.34 6.59
N VAL A 55 3.22 -1.32 7.31
CA VAL A 55 3.48 -1.40 8.76
C VAL A 55 2.18 -1.66 9.54
N LEU A 56 1.09 -0.95 9.24
CA LEU A 56 -0.19 -1.12 9.93
C LEU A 56 -0.82 -2.50 9.68
N LEU A 57 -0.59 -3.09 8.49
CA LEU A 57 -0.98 -4.47 8.19
C LEU A 57 -0.24 -5.47 9.09
N LEU A 58 1.06 -5.29 9.32
CA LEU A 58 1.84 -6.10 10.28
C LEU A 58 1.36 -5.88 11.74
N CYS A 59 0.91 -4.67 12.06
CA CYS A 59 0.33 -4.33 13.36
C CYS A 59 -1.10 -4.88 13.59
N ARG A 60 -1.67 -5.64 12.64
CA ARG A 60 -3.01 -6.28 12.77
C ARG A 60 -4.14 -5.29 12.95
N ILE A 61 -4.00 -4.10 12.38
CA ILE A 61 -5.03 -3.07 12.46
C ILE A 61 -6.03 -3.32 11.34
N ASN A 62 -7.30 -3.60 11.69
CA ASN A 62 -8.33 -3.95 10.71
C ASN A 62 -8.56 -2.85 9.67
N TRP A 63 -8.40 -1.58 10.08
CA TRP A 63 -8.51 -0.42 9.20
C TRP A 63 -7.41 -0.36 8.13
N ALA A 64 -6.25 -1.01 8.36
CA ALA A 64 -5.15 -1.03 7.39
C ALA A 64 -5.53 -1.72 6.07
N ARG A 65 -6.48 -2.65 6.09
CA ARG A 65 -7.00 -3.30 4.87
C ARG A 65 -7.68 -2.29 3.96
N TRP A 66 -8.51 -1.42 4.54
CA TRP A 66 -9.21 -0.38 3.81
C TRP A 66 -8.24 0.70 3.34
N LEU A 67 -7.23 1.04 4.14
CA LEU A 67 -6.19 1.98 3.73
C LEU A 67 -5.39 1.46 2.52
N ALA A 68 -5.05 0.16 2.50
CA ALA A 68 -4.36 -0.46 1.36
C ALA A 68 -5.22 -0.46 0.08
N ILE A 69 -6.53 -0.74 0.21
CA ILE A 69 -7.47 -0.66 -0.93
C ILE A 69 -7.59 0.79 -1.42
N ALA A 70 -7.81 1.75 -0.50
CA ALA A 70 -7.95 3.16 -0.85
C ALA A 70 -6.70 3.69 -1.57
N TRP A 71 -5.51 3.28 -1.10
CA TRP A 71 -4.24 3.62 -1.74
C TRP A 71 -4.14 3.08 -3.17
N LEU A 72 -4.50 1.81 -3.40
CA LEU A 72 -4.48 1.23 -4.75
C LEU A 72 -5.56 1.83 -5.66
N LEU A 73 -6.74 2.12 -5.13
CA LEU A 73 -7.81 2.75 -5.88
C LEU A 73 -7.44 4.17 -6.30
N PHE A 74 -6.75 4.91 -5.43
CA PHE A 74 -6.16 6.19 -5.78
C PHE A 74 -5.16 6.07 -6.94
N HIS A 75 -4.29 5.06 -6.92
CA HIS A 75 -3.37 4.77 -8.03
C HIS A 75 -4.09 4.37 -9.34
N VAL A 76 -5.19 3.64 -9.26
CA VAL A 76 -6.03 3.31 -10.43
C VAL A 76 -6.61 4.59 -11.06
N ILE A 77 -7.13 5.52 -10.24
CA ILE A 77 -7.66 6.80 -10.72
C ILE A 77 -6.56 7.62 -11.41
N LEU A 78 -5.37 7.72 -10.82
CA LEU A 78 -4.24 8.40 -11.44
C LEU A 78 -3.79 7.72 -12.74
N SER A 79 -3.77 6.38 -12.77
CA SER A 79 -3.35 5.63 -13.95
C SER A 79 -4.35 5.80 -15.11
N ALA A 80 -5.64 5.96 -14.81
CA ALA A 80 -6.67 6.19 -15.81
C ALA A 80 -6.44 7.50 -16.59
N SER A 81 -5.82 8.51 -15.98
CA SER A 81 -5.46 9.76 -16.64
C SER A 81 -4.11 9.72 -17.39
N HIS A 82 -3.28 8.72 -17.17
CA HIS A 82 -1.93 8.65 -17.75
C HIS A 82 -1.78 7.56 -18.83
N SER A 83 -2.12 6.30 -18.54
CA SER A 83 -1.87 5.18 -19.45
C SER A 83 -2.75 3.97 -19.15
N THR A 84 -3.30 3.37 -20.21
CA THR A 84 -4.11 2.15 -20.09
C THR A 84 -3.30 0.95 -19.60
N ALA A 85 -2.02 0.87 -19.94
CA ALA A 85 -1.15 -0.22 -19.47
C ALA A 85 -0.90 -0.11 -17.96
N GLU A 86 -0.62 1.10 -17.47
CA GLU A 86 -0.49 1.37 -16.04
C GLU A 86 -1.81 1.07 -15.33
N LEU A 87 -2.94 1.49 -15.90
CA LEU A 87 -4.27 1.22 -15.33
C LEU A 87 -4.50 -0.29 -15.11
N ILE A 88 -4.24 -1.12 -16.13
CA ILE A 88 -4.40 -2.57 -16.04
C ILE A 88 -3.50 -3.15 -14.95
N THR A 89 -2.22 -2.75 -14.90
CA THR A 89 -1.31 -3.25 -13.86
C THR A 89 -1.79 -2.93 -12.46
N HIS A 90 -2.28 -1.70 -12.22
CA HIS A 90 -2.80 -1.30 -10.90
C HIS A 90 -4.13 -1.99 -10.56
N ILE A 91 -5.01 -2.25 -11.53
CA ILE A 91 -6.24 -3.02 -11.31
C ILE A 91 -5.91 -4.47 -10.94
N VAL A 92 -4.99 -5.12 -11.64
CA VAL A 92 -4.55 -6.48 -11.31
C VAL A 92 -3.96 -6.51 -9.91
N PHE A 93 -3.12 -5.53 -9.57
CA PHE A 93 -2.52 -5.42 -8.24
C PHE A 93 -3.58 -5.18 -7.15
N LEU A 94 -4.58 -4.33 -7.42
CA LEU A 94 -5.74 -4.11 -6.55
C LEU A 94 -6.49 -5.41 -6.27
N ILE A 95 -6.80 -6.19 -7.31
CA ILE A 95 -7.51 -7.47 -7.17
C ILE A 95 -6.65 -8.45 -6.35
N LEU A 96 -5.37 -8.61 -6.68
CA LEU A 96 -4.47 -9.51 -5.96
C LEU A 96 -4.37 -9.16 -4.47
N VAL A 97 -4.14 -7.88 -4.16
CA VAL A 97 -4.03 -7.41 -2.77
C VAL A 97 -5.37 -7.57 -2.03
N ALA A 98 -6.50 -7.24 -2.67
CA ALA A 98 -7.82 -7.45 -2.09
C ALA A 98 -8.05 -8.93 -1.78
N VAL A 99 -7.78 -9.85 -2.71
CA VAL A 99 -7.95 -11.29 -2.48
C VAL A 99 -7.04 -11.79 -1.35
N LEU A 100 -5.76 -11.42 -1.34
CA LEU A 100 -4.80 -11.82 -0.30
C LEU A 100 -5.19 -11.30 1.09
N LEU A 101 -5.69 -10.07 1.18
CA LEU A 101 -6.11 -9.46 2.45
C LEU A 101 -7.47 -9.97 2.93
N PHE A 102 -8.38 -10.33 2.01
CA PHE A 102 -9.73 -10.79 2.32
C PHE A 102 -9.88 -12.32 2.38
N LEU A 103 -8.81 -13.05 2.10
CA LEU A 103 -8.74 -14.49 2.29
C LEU A 103 -9.18 -14.88 3.71
N PRO A 104 -9.94 -15.97 3.93
CA PRO A 104 -10.47 -16.34 5.24
C PRO A 104 -9.41 -16.42 6.35
N LYS A 105 -8.20 -16.91 6.00
CA LYS A 105 -7.06 -16.97 6.93
C LYS A 105 -6.54 -15.59 7.34
N SER A 106 -6.51 -14.64 6.41
CA SER A 106 -6.16 -13.25 6.68
C SER A 106 -7.28 -12.58 7.49
N SER A 107 -8.55 -12.78 7.11
CA SER A 107 -9.68 -12.18 7.84
C SER A 107 -9.76 -12.67 9.29
N ALA A 108 -9.52 -13.96 9.56
CA ALA A 108 -9.45 -14.49 10.92
C ALA A 108 -8.31 -13.87 11.74
N TYR A 109 -7.17 -13.59 11.11
CA TYR A 109 -6.03 -12.93 11.77
C TYR A 109 -6.32 -11.51 12.26
N PHE A 110 -7.17 -10.78 11.51
CA PHE A 110 -7.64 -9.42 11.79
C PHE A 110 -8.82 -9.41 12.78
N GLN A 111 -9.78 -10.33 12.64
CA GLN A 111 -10.93 -10.45 13.54
C GLN A 111 -10.54 -10.88 14.97
N SER A 112 -9.47 -11.65 15.13
CA SER A 112 -9.01 -12.14 16.43
C SER A 112 -8.47 -11.06 17.39
N LYS A 113 -8.47 -9.78 16.99
CA LYS A 113 -8.24 -8.61 17.86
C LYS A 113 -9.56 -8.00 18.38
N ASN A 114 -10.68 -8.21 17.70
CA ASN A 114 -11.99 -7.67 18.08
C ASN A 114 -12.76 -8.53 19.09
N SER A 115 -12.30 -9.75 19.39
CA SER A 115 -12.95 -10.65 20.36
C SER A 115 -12.51 -10.42 21.81
N ILE A 116 -11.98 -9.24 22.12
CA ILE A 116 -11.68 -8.77 23.48
C ILE A 116 -12.36 -7.40 23.59
N SER A 117 -13.69 -7.40 23.70
CA SER A 117 -14.49 -6.29 24.20
C SER A 117 -15.55 -6.85 25.13
#